data_AF-A0A420Z8B2-F1
#
_entry.id   AF-A0A420Z8B2-F1
#
_cell.length_a   1.000
_cell.length_b   1.000
_cell.length_c   1.000
_cell.angle_alpha   90.00
_cell.angle_beta   90.00
_cell.angle_gamma   90.00
#
_symmetry.space_group_name_H-M   'P 1'
#
loop_
_entity.id
_entity.type
_entity.pdbx_description
1 polymer ?
#
loop_
_entity_poly.entity_id
_entity_poly.type
_entity_poly.pdbx_seq_one_letter_code
_entity_poly.pdbx_strand_id
1 'polypeptide(L)'
;MGGSMMEPVYSLMLQKLREYIHWGWRFVDAAERSADQGDPYSCCMEASWARERLNMALGIYYLMVDLGQEVPREVRGSLWALQRAVMRLYKNCGCWDAWARIGRKI
;
A
#
# COMPACT_ATOMS: atom_id res chain seq x y z
N MET A 1 -21.87 9.49 31.56
CA MET A 1 -21.58 9.10 30.15
C MET A 1 -20.07 9.20 29.96
N GLY A 2 -19.34 8.11 30.24
CA GLY A 2 -17.88 8.05 30.06
C GLY A 2 -17.56 7.38 28.73
N GLY A 3 -17.54 8.15 27.65
CA GLY A 3 -16.99 7.68 26.37
C GLY A 3 -15.49 7.50 26.55
N SER A 4 -15.03 6.25 26.47
CA SER A 4 -13.60 5.93 26.54
C SER A 4 -12.90 6.59 25.36
N MET A 5 -11.87 7.42 25.63
CA MET A 5 -11.05 8.10 24.61
C MET A 5 -10.42 7.15 23.56
N MET A 6 -10.49 5.83 23.76
CA MET A 6 -9.97 4.81 22.85
C MET A 6 -10.82 4.58 21.60
N GLU A 7 -12.15 4.79 21.67
CA GLU A 7 -13.07 4.54 20.55
C GLU A 7 -12.85 5.49 19.34
N PRO A 8 -12.57 6.80 19.55
CA PRO A 8 -12.16 7.71 18.47
C PRO A 8 -10.84 7.32 17.80
N VAL A 9 -9.85 6.84 18.56
CA VAL A 9 -8.52 6.49 18.03
C VAL A 9 -8.62 5.24 17.14
N TYR A 10 -9.34 4.22 17.60
CA TYR A 10 -9.61 3.02 16.79
C TYR A 10 -10.30 3.39 15.47
N SER A 11 -11.35 4.20 15.54
CA SER A 11 -12.14 4.61 14.36
C SER A 11 -11.29 5.39 13.35
N LEU A 12 -10.44 6.31 13.83
CA LEU A 12 -9.52 7.07 12.99
C LEU A 12 -8.45 6.18 12.34
N MET A 13 -7.84 5.26 13.10
CA MET A 13 -6.86 4.32 12.56
C MET A 13 -7.49 3.42 11.48
N LEU A 14 -8.67 2.87 11.76
CA LEU A 14 -9.38 2.04 10.79
C LEU A 14 -9.75 2.81 9.52
N GLN A 15 -10.19 4.07 9.66
CA GLN A 15 -10.46 4.95 8.53
C GLN A 15 -9.19 5.17 7.69
N LYS A 16 -8.06 5.49 8.32
CA LYS A 16 -6.78 5.70 7.63
C LYS A 16 -6.24 4.44 6.98
N LEU A 17 -6.39 3.29 7.63
CA LEU A 17 -6.06 2.00 7.04
C LEU A 17 -6.84 1.76 5.74
N ARG A 18 -8.16 1.97 5.76
CA ARG A 18 -9.02 1.84 4.56
C ARG A 18 -8.62 2.83 3.47
N GLU A 19 -8.34 4.08 3.85
CA GLU A 19 -7.91 5.13 2.92
C GLU A 19 -6.60 4.78 2.21
N TYR A 20 -5.58 4.33 2.94
CA TYR A 20 -4.31 3.94 2.31
C TYR A 20 -4.43 2.68 1.46
N ILE A 21 -5.26 1.71 1.86
CA ILE A 21 -5.56 0.54 1.01
C ILE A 21 -6.22 0.99 -0.30
N HIS A 22 -7.21 1.89 -0.22
CA HIS A 22 -7.89 2.42 -1.40
C HIS A 22 -6.92 3.15 -2.34
N TRP A 23 -6.09 4.05 -1.82
CA TRP A 23 -5.09 4.74 -2.64
C TRP A 23 -4.04 3.79 -3.20
N GLY A 24 -3.61 2.78 -2.44
CA GLY A 24 -2.71 1.75 -2.93
C GLY A 24 -3.26 1.05 -4.17
N TRP A 25 -4.54 0.67 -4.18
CA TRP A 25 -5.19 0.08 -5.35
C TRP A 25 -5.27 1.04 -6.54
N ARG A 26 -5.57 2.33 -6.32
CA ARG A 26 -5.58 3.31 -7.40
C ARG A 26 -4.23 3.42 -8.12
N PHE A 27 -3.13 3.32 -7.37
CA PHE A 27 -1.77 3.32 -7.94
C PHE A 27 -1.41 1.99 -8.61
N VAL A 28 -1.91 0.86 -8.09
CA VAL A 28 -1.81 -0.44 -8.77
C VAL A 28 -2.42 -0.34 -10.17
N ASP A 29 -3.67 0.12 -10.26
CA ASP A 29 -4.37 0.24 -11.55
C ASP A 29 -3.65 1.20 -12.51
N ALA A 30 -3.06 2.28 -11.99
CA ALA A 30 -2.28 3.23 -12.79
C ALA A 30 -0.97 2.63 -13.32
N ALA A 31 -0.29 1.83 -12.50
CA ALA A 31 0.92 1.12 -12.90
C ALA A 31 0.61 0.07 -13.99
N GLU A 32 -0.47 -0.70 -13.83
CA GLU A 32 -0.91 -1.68 -14.84
C GLU A 32 -1.22 -1.00 -16.18
N ARG A 33 -1.98 0.10 -16.16
CA ARG A 33 -2.24 0.89 -17.40
C ARG A 33 -0.97 1.42 -18.05
N SER A 34 0.03 1.82 -17.26
CA SER A 34 1.31 2.31 -17.79
C SER A 34 2.13 1.17 -18.40
N ALA A 35 2.10 -0.02 -17.78
CA ALA A 35 2.70 -1.23 -18.34
C ALA A 35 2.10 -1.59 -19.70
N ASP A 36 0.76 -1.58 -19.79
CA ASP A 36 0.02 -1.90 -21.02
C ASP A 36 0.32 -0.90 -22.15
N GLN A 37 0.62 0.35 -21.81
CA GLN A 37 1.03 1.39 -22.75
C GLN A 37 2.52 1.31 -23.15
N GLY A 38 3.29 0.40 -22.56
CA GLY A 38 4.73 0.30 -22.79
C GLY A 38 5.52 1.47 -22.21
N ASP A 39 5.01 2.12 -21.16
CA ASP A 39 5.71 3.19 -20.42
C ASP A 39 6.30 2.64 -19.10
N PRO A 40 7.53 2.09 -19.14
CA PRO A 40 8.15 1.50 -17.96
C PRO A 40 8.51 2.53 -16.89
N TYR A 41 8.72 3.79 -17.26
CA TYR A 41 9.03 4.84 -16.30
C TYR A 41 7.81 5.15 -15.44
N SER A 42 6.68 5.45 -16.07
CA SER A 42 5.42 5.71 -15.36
C SER A 42 4.97 4.46 -14.59
N CYS A 43 5.12 3.25 -15.15
CA CYS A 43 4.85 1.99 -14.44
C CYS A 43 5.60 1.94 -13.10
N CYS A 44 6.91 2.25 -13.10
CA CYS A 44 7.71 2.21 -11.89
C CYS A 44 7.45 3.34 -10.90
N MET A 45 7.10 4.52 -11.38
CA MET A 45 6.67 5.62 -10.53
C MET A 45 5.38 5.26 -9.79
N GLU A 46 4.36 4.80 -10.52
CA GLU A 46 3.07 4.41 -9.94
C GLU A 46 3.20 3.19 -9.01
N ALA A 47 4.00 2.19 -9.40
CA ALA A 47 4.30 1.06 -8.51
C ALA A 47 4.97 1.51 -7.20
N SER A 48 5.83 2.54 -7.25
CA SER A 48 6.47 3.09 -6.05
C SER A 48 5.49 3.80 -5.13
N TRP A 49 4.55 4.57 -5.69
CA TRP A 49 3.45 5.14 -4.90
C TRP A 49 2.56 4.07 -4.30
N ALA A 50 2.24 3.00 -5.04
CA ALA A 50 1.47 1.87 -4.53
C ALA A 50 2.17 1.20 -3.32
N ARG A 51 3.49 1.03 -3.38
CA ARG A 51 4.30 0.49 -2.28
C ARG A 51 4.34 1.42 -1.07
N GLU A 52 4.47 2.73 -1.28
CA GLU A 52 4.44 3.69 -0.18
C GLU A 52 3.10 3.62 0.59
N ARG A 53 1.97 3.59 -0.14
CA ARG A 53 0.64 3.44 0.47
C ARG A 53 0.47 2.11 1.18
N LEU A 54 0.98 1.03 0.60
CA LEU A 54 1.01 -0.28 1.25
C LEU A 54 1.81 -0.24 2.57
N ASN A 55 2.98 0.39 2.59
CA ASN A 55 3.79 0.50 3.81
C ASN A 55 3.07 1.31 4.90
N MET A 56 2.42 2.42 4.54
CA MET A 56 1.59 3.20 5.47
C MET A 56 0.42 2.37 6.02
N ALA A 57 -0.26 1.61 5.17
CA ALA A 57 -1.34 0.71 5.57
C ALA A 57 -0.85 -0.40 6.51
N LEU A 58 0.29 -1.04 6.19
CA LEU A 58 0.92 -2.04 7.06
C LEU A 58 1.31 -1.46 8.42
N GLY A 59 1.86 -0.24 8.45
CA GLY A 59 2.21 0.45 9.70
C GLY A 59 1.00 0.63 10.63
N ILE A 60 -0.14 1.07 10.08
CA ILE A 60 -1.39 1.19 10.87
C ILE A 60 -1.90 -0.19 11.28
N TYR A 61 -1.89 -1.17 10.38
CA TYR A 61 -2.33 -2.52 10.69
C TYR A 61 -1.55 -3.11 11.88
N TYR A 62 -0.22 -3.01 11.86
CA TYR A 62 0.62 -3.51 12.96
C TYR A 62 0.39 -2.73 14.24
N LEU A 63 0.27 -1.40 14.19
CA LEU A 63 -0.07 -0.60 15.36
C LEU A 63 -1.41 -1.02 15.98
N MET A 64 -2.44 -1.27 15.16
CA MET A 64 -3.74 -1.75 15.65
C MET A 64 -3.60 -3.12 16.33
N VAL A 65 -2.85 -4.04 15.73
CA VAL A 65 -2.58 -5.37 16.31
C VAL A 65 -1.82 -5.28 17.63
N ASP A 66 -0.79 -4.44 17.71
CA ASP A 66 0.02 -4.24 18.92
C ASP A 66 -0.81 -3.63 20.08
N LEU A 67 -1.81 -2.81 19.76
CA LEU A 67 -2.78 -2.26 20.71
C LEU A 67 -3.91 -3.25 21.06
N GLY A 68 -3.82 -4.51 20.62
CA GLY A 68 -4.83 -5.55 20.84
C GLY A 68 -6.16 -5.29 20.12
N GLN A 69 -6.17 -4.40 19.11
CA GLN A 69 -7.38 -4.06 18.36
C GLN A 69 -7.61 -5.08 17.24
N GLU A 70 -8.85 -5.55 17.10
CA GLU A 70 -9.21 -6.42 15.99
C GLU A 70 -9.42 -5.61 14.71
N VAL A 71 -8.69 -5.96 13.65
CA VAL A 71 -8.91 -5.39 12.32
C VAL A 71 -9.95 -6.23 11.56
N PRO A 72 -11.00 -5.61 11.01
CA PRO A 72 -12.04 -6.32 10.27
C PRO A 72 -11.47 -7.23 9.17
N ARG A 73 -12.05 -8.42 9.01
CA ARG A 73 -11.52 -9.46 8.12
C ARG A 73 -11.44 -9.00 6.67
N GLU A 74 -12.41 -8.22 6.20
CA GLU A 74 -12.46 -7.66 4.86
C GLU A 74 -11.33 -6.65 4.60
N VAL A 75 -10.95 -5.88 5.63
CA VAL A 75 -9.83 -4.93 5.56
C VAL A 75 -8.51 -5.67 5.53
N ARG A 76 -8.33 -6.68 6.38
CA ARG A 76 -7.16 -7.60 6.33
C ARG A 76 -7.03 -8.26 4.96
N GLY A 77 -8.13 -8.79 4.42
CA GLY A 77 -8.16 -9.41 3.10
C GLY A 77 -7.71 -8.46 1.99
N SER A 78 -8.23 -7.23 2.00
CA SER A 78 -7.87 -6.19 1.04
C SER A 78 -6.39 -5.76 1.15
N LEU A 79 -5.86 -5.65 2.38
CA LEU A 79 -4.46 -5.31 2.64
C LEU A 79 -3.51 -6.38 2.07
N TRP A 80 -3.79 -7.66 2.34
CA TRP A 80 -2.97 -8.76 1.82
C TRP A 80 -3.06 -8.92 0.30
N ALA A 81 -4.24 -8.66 -0.28
CA ALA A 81 -4.40 -8.63 -1.72
C ALA A 81 -3.58 -7.50 -2.35
N LEU A 82 -3.61 -6.31 -1.76
CA LEU A 82 -2.79 -5.17 -2.18
C LEU A 82 -1.29 -5.49 -2.10
N GLN A 83 -0.82 -6.09 -1.00
CA GLN A 83 0.58 -6.50 -0.86
C GLN A 83 1.03 -7.40 -2.01
N ARG A 84 0.24 -8.43 -2.34
CA ARG A 84 0.55 -9.33 -3.46
C ARG A 84 0.53 -8.60 -4.81
N ALA A 85 -0.41 -7.69 -5.02
CA ALA A 85 -0.49 -6.89 -6.25
C ALA A 85 0.77 -6.01 -6.43
N VAL A 86 1.16 -5.27 -5.39
CA VAL A 86 2.37 -4.42 -5.40
C VAL A 86 3.62 -5.24 -5.69
N MET A 87 3.77 -6.40 -5.06
CA MET A 87 4.93 -7.27 -5.31
C MET A 87 4.98 -7.79 -6.75
N ARG A 88 3.83 -8.12 -7.35
CA ARG A 88 3.74 -8.52 -8.77
C ARG A 88 4.08 -7.36 -9.70
N LEU A 89 3.58 -6.16 -9.44
CA LEU A 89 3.86 -4.98 -10.24
C LEU A 89 5.35 -4.64 -10.30
N TYR A 90 6.05 -4.67 -9.17
CA TYR A 90 7.49 -4.41 -9.16
C TYR A 90 8.29 -5.38 -10.04
N LYS A 91 7.85 -6.64 -10.10
CA LYS A 91 8.43 -7.65 -10.99
C LYS A 91 8.09 -7.35 -12.46
N ASN A 92 6.82 -7.04 -12.75
CA ASN A 92 6.34 -6.82 -14.11
C ASN A 92 6.87 -5.52 -14.74
N CYS A 93 6.94 -4.43 -13.98
CA CYS A 93 7.47 -3.14 -14.43
C CYS A 93 9.01 -3.14 -14.57
N GLY A 94 9.72 -4.18 -14.11
CA GLY A 94 11.20 -4.22 -14.15
C GLY A 94 11.89 -3.17 -13.26
N CYS A 95 11.20 -2.69 -12.21
CA CYS A 95 11.69 -1.55 -11.43
C CYS A 95 12.98 -1.86 -10.66
N TRP A 96 13.17 -3.11 -10.24
CA TRP A 96 14.40 -3.51 -9.56
C TRP A 96 15.64 -3.33 -10.46
N ASP A 97 15.53 -3.65 -11.75
CA ASP A 97 16.62 -3.49 -12.72
C ASP A 97 16.84 -2.03 -13.12
N ALA A 98 15.79 -1.21 -13.10
CA ALA A 98 15.87 0.23 -13.37
C ALA A 98 16.61 0.96 -12.23
N TRP A 99 16.25 0.68 -10.98
CA TRP A 99 16.88 1.31 -9.81
C TRP A 99 18.31 0.81 -9.57
N ALA A 100 18.58 -0.49 -9.79
CA ALA A 100 19.92 -1.04 -9.73
C ALA A 100 20.89 -0.46 -10.77
N ARG A 101 20.38 0.15 -11.85
CA ARG A 101 21.19 0.90 -12.83
C ARG A 101 21.46 2.34 -12.38
N ILE A 102 20.51 2.97 -11.70
CA ILE A 102 20.67 4.34 -11.16
C ILE A 102 21.65 4.33 -9.97
N GLY A 103 21.50 3.38 -9.04
CA GLY A 103 22.35 3.28 -7.84
C GLY A 103 23.81 2.88 -8.09
N ARG A 104 24.17 2.44 -9.31
CA ARG A 104 25.58 2.21 -9.71
C ARG A 104 26.29 3.46 -10.22
N LYS A 105 25.58 4.57 -10.40
CA LYS A 105 26.13 5.85 -10.86
C LYS A 105 26.32 6.87 -9.74
N ILE A 106 25.94 6.52 -8.51
CA ILE A 106 26.12 7.29 -7.27
C ILE A 106 27.22 6.59 -6.48
#